data_AF-A0A949P277-F1
#
_entry.id   AF-A0A949P277-F1
#
_cell.length_a   1.000
_cell.length_b   1.000
_cell.length_c   1.000
_cell.angle_alpha   90.00
_cell.angle_beta   90.00
_cell.angle_gamma   90.00
#
_symmetry.space_group_name_H-M   'P 1'
#
loop_
_entity.id
_entity.type
_entity.pdbx_description
1 polymer ?
#
loop_
_entity_poly.entity_id
_entity_poly.type
_entity_poly.pdbx_seq_one_letter_code
_entity_poly.pdbx_strand_id
1 'polypeptide(L)' 'AIRPWLIFSHQSAEAGHRHILQALDAKPLLDLNMRLGEGSGAAVALPLLKTACLLHNNMATFAQADVSQGQ' A
#
# COMPACT_ATOMS: atom_id res chain seq x y z
N ALA A 1 4.95 14.77 -15.31
CA ALA A 1 5.47 13.66 -14.49
C ALA A 1 4.31 13.04 -13.70
N ILE A 2 4.01 11.74 -13.88
CA ILE A 2 2.85 11.09 -13.25
C ILE A 2 3.18 10.30 -11.97
N ARG A 3 4.48 10.13 -11.65
CA ARG A 3 4.96 9.25 -10.57
C ARG A 3 4.29 9.48 -9.19
N PRO A 4 4.00 10.72 -8.74
CA PRO A 4 3.33 10.96 -7.46
C PRO A 4 1.91 10.39 -7.38
N TRP A 5 1.28 10.11 -8.53
CA TRP A 5 -0.07 9.57 -8.62
C TRP A 5 -0.09 8.03 -8.70
N LEU A 6 1.08 7.40 -8.85
CA LEU A 6 1.20 5.96 -8.99
C LEU A 6 1.39 5.29 -7.62
N ILE A 7 0.47 4.40 -7.27
CA ILE A 7 0.58 3.49 -6.13
C ILE A 7 0.81 2.08 -6.68
N PHE A 8 1.88 1.44 -6.25
CA PHE A 8 2.26 0.10 -6.70
C PHE A 8 1.59 -0.94 -5.80
N SER A 9 0.62 -1.68 -6.32
CA SER A 9 -0.25 -2.55 -5.52
C SER A 9 0.47 -3.77 -4.94
N HIS A 10 0.97 -4.65 -5.78
CA HIS A 10 1.66 -5.87 -5.34
C HIS A 10 2.87 -6.20 -6.22
N GLN A 11 3.80 -7.00 -5.72
CA GLN A 11 4.76 -7.71 -6.56
C GLN A 11 4.07 -8.96 -7.14
N SER A 12 3.79 -8.97 -8.45
CA SER A 12 3.48 -10.21 -9.19
C SER A 12 4.61 -11.24 -9.04
N ALA A 13 4.24 -12.52 -8.98
CA ALA A 13 5.17 -13.64 -9.02
C ALA A 13 5.76 -13.91 -10.41
N GLU A 14 5.41 -13.09 -11.41
CA GLU A 14 6.09 -13.09 -12.71
C GLU A 14 7.51 -12.55 -12.56
N ALA A 15 8.49 -13.30 -13.09
CA ALA A 15 9.92 -13.01 -12.92
C ALA A 15 10.30 -11.57 -13.31
N GLY A 16 9.68 -11.02 -14.35
CA GLY A 16 9.96 -9.66 -14.83
C GLY A 16 9.48 -8.55 -13.91
N HIS A 17 8.49 -8.80 -13.04
CA HIS A 17 7.83 -7.71 -12.33
C HIS A 17 8.72 -7.05 -11.28
N ARG A 18 9.61 -7.82 -10.63
CA ARG A 18 10.64 -7.28 -9.73
C ARG A 18 11.56 -6.30 -10.44
N HIS A 19 11.99 -6.63 -11.66
CA HIS A 19 12.88 -5.76 -12.44
C HIS A 19 12.17 -4.46 -12.87
N ILE A 20 10.88 -4.54 -13.20
CA ILE A 20 10.06 -3.35 -13.50
C ILE A 20 9.96 -2.44 -12.27
N LEU A 21 9.67 -3.00 -11.10
CA LEU A 21 9.60 -2.23 -9.85
C LEU A 21 10.93 -1.54 -9.52
N GLN A 22 12.06 -2.23 -9.72
CA GLN A 22 13.41 -1.66 -9.55
C GLN A 22 13.67 -0.51 -10.54
N ALA A 23 13.37 -0.71 -11.83
CA ALA A 23 13.56 0.31 -12.85
C ALA A 23 12.70 1.56 -12.62
N LEU A 24 11.56 1.41 -11.94
CA LEU A 24 10.65 2.51 -11.59
C LEU A 24 10.94 3.12 -10.20
N ASP A 25 11.98 2.64 -9.51
CA ASP A 25 12.28 2.94 -8.10
C ASP A 25 11.00 2.87 -7.24
N ALA A 26 10.32 1.73 -7.34
CA ALA A 26 8.98 1.52 -6.82
C ALA A 26 8.94 0.41 -5.77
N LYS A 27 8.30 0.70 -4.64
CA LYS A 27 8.01 -0.28 -3.59
C LYS A 27 6.53 -0.67 -3.66
N PRO A 28 6.21 -1.95 -3.91
CA PRO A 28 4.82 -2.41 -3.88
C PRO A 28 4.30 -2.49 -2.44
N LEU A 29 2.98 -2.40 -2.27
CA LEU A 29 2.34 -2.53 -0.96
C LEU A 29 2.29 -3.98 -0.46
N LEU A 30 2.20 -4.95 -1.38
CA LEU A 30 1.95 -6.37 -1.07
C LEU A 30 2.93 -7.30 -1.81
N ASP A 31 3.30 -8.42 -1.19
CA ASP A 31 3.99 -9.54 -1.83
C ASP A 31 3.30 -10.84 -1.40
N LEU A 32 2.42 -11.36 -2.26
CA LEU A 32 1.49 -12.46 -1.95
C LEU A 32 1.63 -13.64 -2.92
N ASN A 33 2.73 -13.68 -3.70
CA ASN A 33 2.94 -14.68 -4.75
C ASN A 33 1.79 -14.78 -5.79
N MET A 34 1.05 -13.68 -6.01
CA MET A 34 -0.05 -13.60 -6.97
C MET A 34 0.48 -13.41 -8.40
N ARG A 35 -0.18 -14.01 -9.39
CA ARG A 35 0.17 -13.89 -10.82
C ARG A 35 -1.03 -14.06 -11.76
N LEU A 36 -2.22 -13.70 -11.30
CA LEU A 36 -3.46 -13.83 -12.09
C LEU A 36 -3.58 -12.71 -13.14
N GLY A 37 -3.13 -11.49 -12.83
CA GLY A 37 -3.34 -10.33 -13.69
C GLY A 37 -4.73 -9.71 -13.50
N GLU A 38 -5.28 -9.12 -14.56
CA GLU A 38 -6.64 -8.55 -14.63
C GLU A 38 -6.95 -7.48 -13.56
N GLY A 39 -5.92 -6.86 -12.98
CA GLY A 39 -6.08 -5.89 -11.90
C GLY A 39 -6.37 -6.50 -10.52
N SER A 40 -6.36 -7.83 -10.38
CA SER A 40 -6.62 -8.53 -9.11
C SER A 40 -5.75 -8.03 -7.95
N GLY A 41 -4.44 -7.83 -8.17
CA GLY A 41 -3.54 -7.26 -7.16
C GLY A 41 -3.90 -5.83 -6.75
N ALA A 42 -4.40 -5.01 -7.68
CA ALA A 42 -4.89 -3.66 -7.38
C ALA A 42 -6.20 -3.71 -6.57
N ALA A 43 -7.13 -4.60 -6.93
CA ALA A 43 -8.36 -4.82 -6.17
C ALA A 43 -8.08 -5.26 -4.72
N VAL A 44 -7.09 -6.16 -4.52
CA VAL A 44 -6.66 -6.61 -3.19
C VAL A 44 -5.98 -5.49 -2.38
N ALA A 45 -5.29 -4.56 -3.02
CA ALA A 45 -4.67 -3.41 -2.34
C ALA A 45 -5.67 -2.30 -1.95
N LEU A 46 -6.84 -2.23 -2.60
CA LEU A 46 -7.81 -1.14 -2.38
C LEU A 46 -8.33 -1.04 -0.94
N PRO A 47 -8.68 -2.14 -0.23
CA PRO A 47 -9.04 -2.08 1.18
C PRO A 47 -7.94 -1.50 2.06
N LEU A 48 -6.66 -1.81 1.79
CA LEU A 48 -5.52 -1.27 2.53
C LEU A 48 -5.46 0.26 2.40
N LEU A 49 -5.65 0.78 1.18
CA LEU A 49 -5.69 2.23 0.94
C LEU A 49 -6.87 2.90 1.66
N LYS A 50 -8.06 2.28 1.63
CA LYS A 50 -9.24 2.78 2.37
C LYS A 50 -8.97 2.82 3.87
N THR A 51 -8.36 1.78 4.43
CA THR A 51 -8.01 1.72 5.85
C THR A 51 -6.99 2.81 6.22
N ALA A 52 -5.99 3.06 5.37
CA ALA A 52 -5.03 4.15 5.61
C ALA A 52 -5.73 5.52 5.70
N CYS A 53 -6.68 5.81 4.80
CA CYS A 53 -7.48 7.03 4.86
C CYS A 53 -8.35 7.09 6.12
N LEU A 54 -9.01 5.98 6.47
CA LEU A 54 -9.85 5.90 7.68
C LEU A 54 -9.03 6.12 8.96
N LEU A 55 -7.84 5.51 9.05
CA LEU A 55 -6.94 5.72 10.18
C LEU A 55 -6.49 7.17 10.25
N HIS A 56 -6.08 7.77 9.13
CA HIS A 56 -5.66 9.17 9.12
C HIS A 56 -6.78 10.13 9.57
N ASN A 57 -8.01 9.89 9.12
CA ASN A 57 -9.12 10.80 9.36
C ASN A 57 -9.82 10.59 10.70
N ASN A 58 -9.85 9.36 11.22
CA ASN A 58 -10.74 8.99 12.33
C ASN A 58 -10.03 8.44 13.55
N MET A 59 -8.71 8.19 13.49
CA MET A 59 -7.98 7.73 14.67
C MET A 59 -7.89 8.86 15.70
N ALA A 60 -8.31 8.58 16.92
CA ALA A 60 -8.19 9.52 18.03
C ALA A 60 -6.71 9.84 18.29
N THR A 61 -6.42 11.11 18.50
CA THR A 61 -5.12 11.55 19.04
C THR A 61 -4.94 11.03 20.47
N PHE A 62 -3.70 11.02 20.97
CA PHE A 62 -3.42 10.62 22.35
C PHE A 62 -4.25 11.40 23.38
N ALA A 63 -4.41 12.71 23.18
CA ALA A 63 -5.22 13.55 24.07
C ALA A 63 -6.72 13.18 24.02
N GLN A 64 -7.26 12.83 22.86
CA GLN A 64 -8.66 12.42 22.70
C GLN A 64 -8.92 11.01 23.25
N ALA A 65 -7.91 10.13 23.18
CA ALA A 65 -7.99 8.76 23.66
C ALA A 65 -7.62 8.60 25.15
N ASP A 66 -7.33 9.71 25.85
CA ASP A 66 -6.86 9.74 27.25
C ASP A 66 -5.67 8.78 27.51
N VAL A 67 -4.76 8.72 26.53
CA VAL A 67 -3.56 7.89 26.62
C VAL A 67 -2.45 8.69 27.28
N SER A 68 -1.90 8.17 28.38
CA SER A 68 -0.73 8.76 29.04
C SER A 68 0.46 8.81 28.07
N GLN A 69 1.08 9.98 27.96
CA GLN A 69 2.38 10.09 27.29
C GLN A 69 3.37 9.27 28.13
N GLY A 70 3.83 8.14 27.60
CA GLY A 70 4.91 7.38 28.21
C GLY A 70 6.11 8.32 28.42
N GLN A 71 6.74 8.23 29.59
CA GLN A 71 7.93 9.02 29.95
C GLN A 71 9.03 8.93 28.88
#